data_AF-A0A418CRC1-F1
#
_entry.id   AF-A0A418CRC1-F1
#
_cell.length_a   1.000
_cell.length_b   1.000
_cell.length_c   1.000
_cell.angle_alpha   90.00
_cell.angle_beta   90.00
_cell.angle_gamma   90.00
#
_symmetry.space_group_name_H-M   'P 1'
#
loop_
_entity.id
_entity.type
_entity.pdbx_description
1 polymer ?
#
loop_
_entity_poly.entity_id
_entity_poly.type
_entity_poly.pdbx_seq_one_letter_code
_entity_poly.pdbx_strand_id
1 'polypeptide(L)'
;MHALNTAHVDQLCLLTIISLVGESAVDAGGVTREWYTLLTMAIVDESRGLFVVTSHPDQSFFVNPKSIDPTHLDQYQAVGRLLGKAIIDEQVLPFHFCVPLFKMLLGYPVSIQDIRYLDPTVYSSLTYIRDCDDVDDLALTFSVSVDTDVPEVELVVGGRDVDVTNANKVEYVERMVQYLMFERVAPQLQRLVQGLYDVLPQELLMPFDYKELELILCGFSEIDVGDWKRSTIVSKSLEDVVGWFWDVVEFDMTPSERAKLLQFTTGSSRVPIQGFKGLTSYDGRLCPFSLHGVPYEYGIFPKVHSCFNRIDLPIYPSRALLAEGLFVLVNIQCMAFTMA
;
A
#
# COMPACT_ATOMS: atom_id res chain seq x y z
N MET A 1 -3.19 4.72 -15.45
CA MET A 1 -4.27 3.73 -15.66
C MET A 1 -4.48 3.35 -17.12
N HIS A 2 -4.69 4.29 -18.06
CA HIS A 2 -4.95 3.93 -19.47
C HIS A 2 -3.92 2.96 -20.08
N ALA A 3 -2.62 3.23 -19.93
CA ALA A 3 -1.56 2.34 -20.42
C ALA A 3 -1.63 0.90 -19.84
N LEU A 4 -2.02 0.76 -18.56
CA LEU A 4 -2.19 -0.56 -17.94
C LEU A 4 -3.37 -1.32 -18.54
N ASN A 5 -4.43 -0.62 -18.96
CA ASN A 5 -5.61 -1.24 -19.57
C ASN A 5 -5.41 -1.58 -21.05
N THR A 6 -4.65 -0.78 -21.78
CA THR A 6 -4.43 -0.98 -23.22
C THR A 6 -3.24 -1.86 -23.55
N ALA A 7 -2.32 -2.08 -22.61
CA ALA A 7 -1.21 -3.03 -22.78
C ALA A 7 -1.73 -4.44 -23.07
N HIS A 8 -1.09 -5.11 -24.03
CA HIS A 8 -1.35 -6.52 -24.29
C HIS A 8 -0.85 -7.37 -23.11
N VAL A 9 -1.50 -8.51 -22.83
CA VAL A 9 -1.14 -9.40 -21.72
C VAL A 9 0.35 -9.78 -21.76
N ASP A 10 0.88 -10.12 -22.93
CA ASP A 10 2.31 -10.46 -23.10
C ASP A 10 3.27 -9.31 -22.71
N GLN A 11 2.83 -8.05 -22.81
CA GLN A 11 3.62 -6.88 -22.43
C GLN A 11 3.55 -6.63 -20.92
N LEU A 12 2.51 -7.10 -20.23
CA LEU A 12 2.35 -6.94 -18.79
C LEU A 12 3.38 -7.77 -18.02
N CYS A 13 3.90 -8.86 -18.61
CA CYS A 13 4.93 -9.72 -18.03
C CYS A 13 6.37 -9.22 -18.21
N LEU A 14 6.57 -8.11 -18.93
CA LEU A 14 7.88 -7.49 -19.11
C LEU A 14 8.17 -6.50 -17.98
N LEU A 15 9.46 -6.33 -17.67
CA LEU A 15 9.94 -5.32 -16.72
C LEU A 15 9.45 -3.93 -17.13
N THR A 16 8.88 -3.20 -16.17
CA THR A 16 8.41 -1.83 -16.40
C THR A 16 9.58 -0.87 -16.55
N ILE A 17 9.52 -0.03 -17.59
CA ILE A 17 10.41 1.12 -17.78
C ILE A 17 9.54 2.37 -17.86
N ILE A 18 9.82 3.36 -17.02
CA ILE A 18 9.04 4.60 -16.95
C ILE A 18 9.80 5.76 -17.57
N SER A 19 9.14 6.49 -18.47
CA SER A 19 9.61 7.79 -18.95
C SER A 19 8.61 8.87 -18.57
N LEU A 20 9.07 9.91 -17.86
CA LEU A 20 8.24 11.06 -17.51
C LEU A 20 8.29 12.09 -18.64
N VAL A 21 7.12 12.44 -19.19
CA VAL A 21 7.01 13.33 -20.35
C VAL A 21 7.47 14.74 -19.95
N GLY A 22 8.49 15.24 -20.64
CA GLY A 22 9.06 16.57 -20.39
C GLY A 22 10.24 16.58 -19.41
N GLU A 23 10.61 15.42 -18.85
CA GLU A 23 11.78 15.28 -17.98
C GLU A 23 12.92 14.59 -18.72
N SER A 24 14.16 14.98 -18.42
CA SER A 24 15.37 14.36 -18.98
C SER A 24 15.84 13.13 -18.21
N ALA A 25 15.10 12.71 -17.19
CA ALA A 25 15.46 11.59 -16.34
C ALA A 25 15.42 10.28 -17.14
N VAL A 26 16.58 9.60 -17.22
CA VAL A 26 16.66 8.23 -17.71
C VAL A 26 16.35 7.29 -16.55
N ASP A 27 15.42 6.37 -16.75
CA ASP A 27 15.05 5.41 -15.71
C ASP A 27 16.22 4.50 -15.34
N ALA A 28 16.78 4.74 -14.16
CA ALA A 28 17.73 3.85 -13.51
C ALA A 28 17.17 3.34 -12.16
N GLY A 29 15.85 3.39 -11.98
CA GLY A 29 15.11 2.64 -10.96
C GLY A 29 14.44 3.52 -9.92
N GLY A 30 14.99 4.71 -9.70
CA GLY A 30 14.34 5.74 -8.90
C GLY A 30 13.02 6.21 -9.53
N VAL A 31 13.01 6.41 -10.85
CA VAL A 31 11.82 6.87 -11.59
C VAL A 31 10.72 5.81 -11.56
N THR A 32 11.04 4.52 -11.76
CA THR A 32 10.06 3.43 -11.66
C THR A 32 9.41 3.38 -10.27
N ARG A 33 10.21 3.41 -9.20
CA ARG A 33 9.72 3.36 -7.81
C ARG A 33 8.86 4.55 -7.44
N GLU A 34 9.30 5.73 -7.84
CA GLU A 34 8.54 6.95 -7.63
C GLU A 34 7.22 6.91 -8.38
N TRP A 35 7.20 6.42 -9.62
CA TRP A 35 5.98 6.23 -10.38
C TRP A 35 5.00 5.28 -9.68
N TYR A 36 5.47 4.14 -9.18
CA TYR A 36 4.63 3.23 -8.39
C TYR A 36 4.07 3.91 -7.14
N THR A 37 4.90 4.67 -6.43
CA THR A 37 4.50 5.44 -5.25
C THR A 37 3.42 6.48 -5.58
N LEU A 38 3.68 7.35 -6.56
CA LEU A 38 2.78 8.43 -6.95
C LEU A 38 1.47 7.91 -7.52
N LEU A 39 1.52 6.89 -8.38
CA LEU A 39 0.31 6.28 -8.95
C LEU A 39 -0.53 5.63 -7.86
N THR A 40 0.09 4.91 -6.93
CA THR A 40 -0.59 4.29 -5.80
C THR A 40 -1.29 5.34 -4.93
N MET A 41 -0.58 6.39 -4.53
CA MET A 41 -1.14 7.49 -3.73
C MET A 41 -2.31 8.16 -4.47
N ALA A 42 -2.18 8.37 -5.78
CA ALA A 42 -3.25 8.93 -6.60
C ALA A 42 -4.46 8.01 -6.77
N ILE A 43 -4.31 6.69 -6.63
CA ILE A 43 -5.39 5.68 -6.71
C ILE A 43 -6.21 5.66 -5.41
N VAL A 44 -5.54 5.72 -4.26
CA VAL A 44 -6.17 5.64 -2.94
C VAL A 44 -6.69 6.98 -2.42
N ASP A 45 -6.44 8.06 -3.16
CA ASP A 45 -6.98 9.39 -2.86
C ASP A 45 -8.51 9.39 -2.87
N GLU A 46 -9.12 9.95 -1.82
CA GLU A 46 -10.56 9.96 -1.62
C GLU A 46 -11.31 10.62 -2.79
N SER A 47 -10.71 11.63 -3.46
CA SER A 47 -11.32 12.32 -4.60
C SER A 47 -11.48 11.41 -5.84
N ARG A 48 -10.77 10.27 -5.90
CA ARG A 48 -10.99 9.26 -6.94
C ARG A 48 -12.23 8.42 -6.70
N GLY A 49 -12.65 8.27 -5.45
CA GLY A 49 -13.81 7.45 -5.09
C GLY A 49 -13.65 5.96 -5.41
N LEU A 50 -12.42 5.45 -5.61
CA LEU A 50 -12.16 4.03 -5.87
C LEU A 50 -12.06 3.21 -4.58
N PHE A 51 -11.41 3.73 -3.55
CA PHE A 51 -11.24 3.00 -2.29
C PHE A 51 -11.80 3.81 -1.13
N VAL A 52 -12.22 3.12 -0.08
CA VAL A 52 -12.63 3.70 1.19
C VAL A 52 -11.70 3.24 2.29
N VAL A 53 -11.45 4.13 3.25
CA VAL A 53 -10.70 3.79 4.46
C VAL A 53 -11.62 2.98 5.39
N THR A 54 -11.11 1.86 5.88
CA THR A 54 -11.88 0.89 6.70
C THR A 54 -11.62 1.00 8.20
N SER A 55 -10.50 1.59 8.60
CA SER A 55 -10.21 1.87 10.01
C SER A 55 -9.14 2.95 10.14
N HIS A 56 -9.32 3.88 11.09
CA HIS A 56 -8.42 5.02 11.31
C HIS A 56 -7.01 4.70 11.87
N PRO A 57 -6.77 3.64 12.68
CA PRO A 57 -5.44 3.36 13.23
C PRO A 57 -4.42 2.99 12.15
N ASP A 58 -4.83 2.17 11.17
CA ASP A 58 -3.92 1.60 10.17
C ASP A 58 -4.07 2.24 8.78
N GLN A 59 -5.17 2.99 8.52
CA GLN A 59 -5.50 3.56 7.21
C GLN A 59 -5.56 2.50 6.08
N SER A 60 -6.15 1.34 6.38
CA SER A 60 -6.35 0.26 5.40
C SER A 60 -7.47 0.58 4.42
N PHE A 61 -7.30 0.14 3.18
CA PHE A 61 -8.26 0.39 2.10
C PHE A 61 -9.12 -0.82 1.76
N PHE A 62 -10.40 -0.56 1.46
CA PHE A 62 -11.30 -1.53 0.84
C PHE A 62 -11.95 -0.93 -0.41
N VAL A 63 -12.46 -1.79 -1.28
CA VAL A 63 -13.18 -1.41 -2.49
C VAL A 63 -14.36 -0.51 -2.13
N ASN A 64 -14.52 0.62 -2.82
CA ASN A 64 -15.64 1.52 -2.57
C ASN A 64 -16.93 0.96 -3.20
N PRO A 65 -17.94 0.54 -2.40
CA PRO A 65 -19.23 0.07 -2.94
C PRO A 65 -19.99 1.18 -3.67
N LYS A 66 -19.68 2.46 -3.39
CA LYS A 66 -20.28 3.64 -4.02
C LYS A 66 -19.45 4.19 -5.18
N SER A 67 -18.49 3.43 -5.71
CA SER A 67 -17.76 3.84 -6.90
C SER A 67 -18.73 3.88 -8.10
N ILE A 68 -18.92 5.07 -8.67
CA ILE A 68 -19.93 5.35 -9.71
C ILE A 68 -19.36 6.03 -10.96
N ASP A 69 -18.05 6.32 -10.98
CA ASP A 69 -17.41 6.85 -12.19
C ASP A 69 -17.64 5.88 -13.36
N PRO A 70 -18.03 6.34 -14.57
CA PRO A 70 -18.31 5.45 -15.70
C PRO A 70 -17.16 4.54 -16.09
N THR A 71 -15.92 4.90 -15.72
CA THR A 71 -14.70 4.13 -16.00
C THR A 71 -14.20 3.36 -14.77
N HIS A 72 -14.90 3.39 -13.63
CA HIS A 72 -14.42 2.80 -12.37
C HIS A 72 -14.04 1.32 -12.52
N LEU A 73 -14.81 0.51 -13.25
CA LEU A 73 -14.53 -0.91 -13.47
C LEU A 73 -13.21 -1.12 -14.23
N ASP A 74 -12.93 -0.29 -15.22
CA ASP A 74 -11.66 -0.33 -15.95
C ASP A 74 -10.52 0.18 -15.08
N GLN A 75 -10.78 1.13 -14.19
CA GLN A 75 -9.80 1.58 -13.20
C GLN A 75 -9.47 0.44 -12.23
N TYR A 76 -10.44 -0.31 -11.70
CA TYR A 76 -10.17 -1.49 -10.86
C TYR A 76 -9.37 -2.57 -11.59
N GLN A 77 -9.65 -2.83 -12.88
CA GLN A 77 -8.81 -3.76 -13.65
C GLN A 77 -7.38 -3.24 -13.78
N ALA A 78 -7.19 -1.95 -14.07
CA ALA A 78 -5.85 -1.35 -14.09
C ALA A 78 -5.16 -1.42 -12.73
N VAL A 79 -5.89 -1.27 -11.60
CA VAL A 79 -5.31 -1.47 -10.27
C VAL A 79 -4.86 -2.91 -10.11
N GLY A 80 -5.69 -3.89 -10.49
CA GLY A 80 -5.31 -5.31 -10.44
C GLY A 80 -4.03 -5.58 -11.21
N ARG A 81 -3.92 -5.04 -12.44
CA ARG A 81 -2.72 -5.15 -13.26
C ARG A 81 -1.52 -4.47 -12.63
N LEU A 82 -1.71 -3.33 -11.97
CA LEU A 82 -0.66 -2.65 -11.22
C LEU A 82 -0.12 -3.53 -10.08
N LEU A 83 -0.98 -4.22 -9.34
CA LEU A 83 -0.57 -5.16 -8.28
C LEU A 83 0.28 -6.29 -8.86
N GLY A 84 -0.18 -6.92 -9.95
CA GLY A 84 0.57 -7.99 -10.59
C GLY A 84 1.93 -7.52 -11.14
N LYS A 85 1.97 -6.33 -11.75
CA LYS A 85 3.22 -5.75 -12.23
C LYS A 85 4.17 -5.38 -11.09
N ALA A 86 3.66 -4.86 -9.97
CA ALA A 86 4.48 -4.55 -8.80
C ALA A 86 5.23 -5.79 -8.29
N ILE A 87 4.57 -6.96 -8.29
CA ILE A 87 5.20 -8.23 -7.92
C ILE A 87 6.30 -8.63 -8.93
N ILE A 88 6.03 -8.54 -10.24
CA ILE A 88 7.02 -8.86 -11.29
C ILE A 88 8.23 -7.94 -11.23
N ASP A 89 7.99 -6.65 -11.03
CA ASP A 89 9.03 -5.63 -10.99
C ASP A 89 9.75 -5.56 -9.63
N GLU A 90 9.37 -6.41 -8.66
CA GLU A 90 9.87 -6.42 -7.28
C GLU A 90 9.72 -5.05 -6.58
N GLN A 91 8.60 -4.37 -6.84
CA GLN A 91 8.26 -3.07 -6.26
C GLN A 91 7.24 -3.21 -5.15
N VAL A 92 7.51 -2.52 -4.04
CA VAL A 92 6.59 -2.40 -2.91
C VAL A 92 5.76 -1.12 -3.03
N LEU A 93 4.50 -1.20 -2.67
CA LEU A 93 3.51 -0.14 -2.82
C LEU A 93 3.22 0.54 -1.47
N PRO A 94 3.23 1.87 -1.38
CA PRO A 94 3.11 2.61 -0.12
C PRO A 94 1.65 2.74 0.35
N PHE A 95 0.90 1.66 0.33
CA PHE A 95 -0.46 1.55 0.88
C PHE A 95 -0.66 0.11 1.37
N HIS A 96 -1.78 -0.17 2.04
CA HIS A 96 -2.18 -1.56 2.27
C HIS A 96 -3.71 -1.70 2.22
N PHE A 97 -4.17 -2.80 1.64
CA PHE A 97 -5.57 -3.18 1.72
C PHE A 97 -5.89 -3.74 3.10
N CYS A 98 -7.16 -3.75 3.47
CA CYS A 98 -7.58 -4.51 4.65
C CYS A 98 -7.47 -6.03 4.39
N VAL A 99 -7.23 -6.80 5.46
CA VAL A 99 -7.08 -8.26 5.44
C VAL A 99 -8.10 -9.00 4.55
N PRO A 100 -9.43 -8.75 4.64
CA PRO A 100 -10.38 -9.45 3.80
C PRO A 100 -10.17 -9.24 2.30
N LEU A 101 -9.67 -8.09 1.86
CA LEU A 101 -9.42 -7.88 0.44
C LEU A 101 -8.24 -8.72 -0.05
N PHE A 102 -7.17 -8.87 0.73
CA PHE A 102 -6.10 -9.81 0.40
C PHE A 102 -6.59 -11.27 0.35
N LYS A 103 -7.47 -11.66 1.28
CA LYS A 103 -8.12 -12.97 1.24
C LYS A 103 -8.93 -13.15 -0.05
N MET A 104 -9.73 -12.15 -0.43
CA MET A 104 -10.55 -12.19 -1.64
C MET A 104 -9.71 -12.28 -2.91
N LEU A 105 -8.58 -11.57 -2.98
CA LEU A 105 -7.65 -11.63 -4.12
C LEU A 105 -7.14 -13.06 -4.36
N LEU A 106 -6.89 -13.83 -3.29
CA LEU A 106 -6.42 -15.22 -3.37
C LEU A 106 -7.53 -16.27 -3.33
N GLY A 107 -8.80 -15.87 -3.18
CA GLY A 107 -9.92 -16.79 -3.01
C GLY A 107 -9.98 -17.50 -1.65
N TYR A 108 -9.35 -16.94 -0.62
CA TYR A 108 -9.47 -17.45 0.75
C TYR A 108 -10.87 -17.20 1.32
N PRO A 109 -11.39 -18.12 2.17
CA PRO A 109 -12.66 -17.91 2.83
C PRO A 109 -12.60 -16.71 3.79
N VAL A 110 -13.64 -15.89 3.76
CA VAL A 110 -13.88 -14.81 4.72
C VAL A 110 -14.95 -15.23 5.73
N SER A 111 -14.92 -14.62 6.89
CA SER A 111 -15.78 -14.92 8.03
C SER A 111 -16.28 -13.64 8.69
N ILE A 112 -17.21 -13.77 9.64
CA ILE A 112 -17.63 -12.65 10.50
C ILE A 112 -16.44 -11.97 11.19
N GLN A 113 -15.37 -12.71 11.51
CA GLN A 113 -14.18 -12.13 12.14
C GLN A 113 -13.52 -11.08 11.26
N ASP A 114 -13.65 -11.20 9.94
CA ASP A 114 -13.03 -10.29 9.00
C ASP A 114 -13.76 -8.94 8.91
N ILE A 115 -15.03 -8.87 9.35
CA ILE A 115 -15.80 -7.61 9.38
C ILE A 115 -15.14 -6.58 10.29
N ARG A 116 -14.40 -7.01 11.32
CA ARG A 116 -13.66 -6.09 12.21
C ARG A 116 -12.67 -5.20 11.46
N TYR A 117 -12.15 -5.67 10.32
CA TYR A 117 -11.21 -4.94 9.49
C TYR A 117 -11.90 -3.98 8.51
N LEU A 118 -13.21 -4.12 8.32
CA LEU A 118 -14.04 -3.18 7.53
C LEU A 118 -14.68 -2.13 8.43
N ASP A 119 -15.27 -2.58 9.53
CA ASP A 119 -15.99 -1.74 10.48
C ASP A 119 -16.11 -2.49 11.83
N PRO A 120 -15.35 -2.08 12.87
CA PRO A 120 -15.42 -2.67 14.21
C PRO A 120 -16.79 -2.55 14.89
N THR A 121 -17.57 -1.51 14.55
CA THR A 121 -18.90 -1.28 15.09
C THR A 121 -19.88 -2.29 14.51
N VAL A 122 -19.88 -2.44 13.17
CA VAL A 122 -20.72 -3.45 12.50
C VAL A 122 -20.36 -4.86 12.96
N TYR A 123 -19.06 -5.16 13.12
CA TYR A 123 -18.61 -6.43 13.69
C TYR A 123 -19.21 -6.66 15.10
N SER A 124 -19.18 -5.65 15.96
CA SER A 124 -19.73 -5.73 17.32
C SER A 124 -21.25 -5.95 17.29
N SER A 125 -21.97 -5.28 16.39
CA SER A 125 -23.42 -5.48 16.22
C SER A 125 -23.77 -6.87 15.71
N LEU A 126 -23.07 -7.38 14.69
CA LEU A 126 -23.33 -8.72 14.14
C LEU A 126 -22.98 -9.83 15.13
N THR A 127 -21.92 -9.65 15.92
CA THR A 127 -21.57 -10.60 16.99
C THR A 127 -22.59 -10.57 18.12
N TYR A 128 -23.10 -9.38 18.49
CA TYR A 128 -24.21 -9.27 19.44
C TYR A 128 -25.46 -10.02 18.94
N ILE A 129 -25.90 -9.78 17.70
CA ILE A 129 -27.07 -10.46 17.11
C ILE A 129 -26.87 -11.97 17.11
N ARG A 130 -25.69 -12.46 16.74
CA ARG A 130 -25.38 -13.90 16.75
C ARG A 130 -25.52 -14.48 18.16
N ASP A 131 -25.02 -13.78 19.17
CA ASP A 131 -24.79 -14.34 20.50
C ASP A 131 -25.90 -14.04 21.52
N CYS A 132 -26.78 -13.06 21.29
CA CYS A 132 -27.84 -12.70 22.25
C CYS A 132 -28.93 -13.78 22.35
N ASP A 133 -29.50 -13.96 23.53
CA ASP A 133 -30.52 -14.99 23.78
C ASP A 133 -31.86 -14.68 23.09
N ASP A 134 -32.15 -13.39 22.90
CA ASP A 134 -33.34 -12.90 22.23
C ASP A 134 -33.01 -11.75 21.27
N VAL A 135 -33.45 -11.86 20.02
CA VAL A 135 -33.28 -10.83 18.96
C VAL A 135 -34.59 -10.10 18.65
N ASP A 136 -35.73 -10.53 19.18
CA ASP A 136 -37.05 -10.05 18.76
C ASP A 136 -37.21 -8.53 19.05
N ASP A 137 -36.63 -8.05 20.15
CA ASP A 137 -36.62 -6.63 20.53
C ASP A 137 -35.82 -5.72 19.57
N LEU A 138 -34.96 -6.30 18.71
CA LEU A 138 -34.20 -5.54 17.72
C LEU A 138 -35.04 -5.17 16.49
N ALA A 139 -36.19 -5.84 16.29
CA ALA A 139 -37.11 -5.63 15.16
C ALA A 139 -36.39 -5.57 13.80
N LEU A 140 -35.45 -6.49 13.59
CA LEU A 140 -34.68 -6.60 12.35
C LEU A 140 -35.44 -7.45 11.33
N THR A 141 -35.27 -7.12 10.06
CA THR A 141 -35.70 -7.91 8.91
C THR A 141 -34.48 -8.36 8.11
N PHE A 142 -34.63 -9.28 7.15
CA PHE A 142 -33.56 -9.67 6.21
C PHE A 142 -33.31 -8.60 5.14
N SER A 143 -33.13 -7.37 5.57
CA SER A 143 -32.84 -6.21 4.72
C SER A 143 -31.92 -5.23 5.44
N VAL A 144 -31.24 -4.36 4.69
CA VAL A 144 -30.26 -3.41 5.22
C VAL A 144 -30.37 -2.05 4.55
N SER A 145 -30.39 -1.00 5.37
CA SER A 145 -30.28 0.39 4.93
C SER A 145 -28.82 0.84 5.02
N VAL A 146 -28.20 1.07 3.86
CA VAL A 146 -26.77 1.45 3.78
C VAL A 146 -26.57 2.97 3.93
N ASP A 147 -27.61 3.75 3.63
CA ASP A 147 -27.64 5.21 3.79
C ASP A 147 -29.09 5.70 3.82
N THR A 148 -29.34 6.88 4.37
CA THR A 148 -30.71 7.45 4.43
C THR A 148 -31.32 7.69 3.05
N ASP A 149 -30.48 7.89 2.04
CA ASP A 149 -30.88 8.21 0.67
C ASP A 149 -30.84 6.99 -0.28
N VAL A 150 -30.43 5.82 0.22
CA VAL A 150 -30.32 4.59 -0.57
C VAL A 150 -31.49 3.68 -0.22
N PRO A 151 -32.24 3.17 -1.20
CA PRO A 151 -33.31 2.22 -0.93
C PRO A 151 -32.76 0.98 -0.23
N GLU A 152 -33.51 0.51 0.75
CA GLU A 152 -33.16 -0.66 1.54
C GLU A 152 -32.89 -1.88 0.65
N VAL A 153 -31.78 -2.56 0.88
CA VAL A 153 -31.35 -3.72 0.11
C VAL A 153 -31.83 -4.99 0.80
N GLU A 154 -32.54 -5.85 0.07
CA GLU A 154 -32.96 -7.15 0.59
C GLU A 154 -31.78 -8.12 0.59
N LEU A 155 -31.52 -8.74 1.74
CA LEU A 155 -30.48 -9.76 1.89
C LEU A 155 -30.93 -11.10 1.33
N VAL A 156 -32.23 -11.38 1.32
CA VAL A 156 -32.83 -12.55 0.67
C VAL A 156 -34.04 -12.11 -0.14
N VAL A 157 -34.55 -12.96 -1.02
CA VAL A 157 -35.74 -12.63 -1.84
C VAL A 157 -36.94 -12.35 -0.91
N GLY A 158 -37.50 -11.14 -0.96
CA GLY A 158 -38.60 -10.73 -0.09
C GLY A 158 -38.16 -10.49 1.36
N GLY A 159 -36.87 -10.25 1.60
CA GLY A 159 -36.28 -10.18 2.93
C GLY A 159 -36.84 -9.06 3.83
N ARG A 160 -37.50 -8.05 3.26
CA ARG A 160 -38.21 -7.00 4.03
C ARG A 160 -39.39 -7.52 4.84
N ASP A 161 -40.01 -8.61 4.37
CA ASP A 161 -41.16 -9.24 5.04
C ASP A 161 -40.75 -10.46 5.89
N VAL A 162 -39.44 -10.67 6.07
CA VAL A 162 -38.88 -11.79 6.84
C VAL A 162 -38.20 -11.24 8.09
N ASP A 163 -38.84 -11.44 9.24
CA ASP A 163 -38.28 -11.05 10.54
C ASP A 163 -37.06 -11.90 10.90
N VAL A 164 -36.09 -11.25 11.54
CA VAL A 164 -34.97 -11.91 12.21
C VAL A 164 -35.45 -12.38 13.57
N THR A 165 -35.42 -13.69 13.77
CA THR A 165 -35.84 -14.42 14.97
C THR A 165 -34.67 -15.23 15.51
N ASN A 166 -34.79 -15.72 16.74
CA ASN A 166 -33.77 -16.59 17.34
C ASN A 166 -33.48 -17.87 16.51
N ALA A 167 -34.43 -18.32 15.69
CA ALA A 167 -34.28 -19.49 14.83
C ALA A 167 -33.47 -19.21 13.56
N ASN A 168 -33.45 -17.96 13.05
CA ASN A 168 -32.82 -17.61 11.77
C ASN A 168 -31.71 -16.54 11.90
N LYS A 169 -31.43 -16.02 13.11
CA LYS A 169 -30.40 -14.99 13.35
C LYS A 169 -29.00 -15.34 12.82
N VAL A 170 -28.64 -16.62 12.81
CA VAL A 170 -27.35 -17.08 12.25
C VAL A 170 -27.31 -16.88 10.73
N GLU A 171 -28.40 -17.22 10.04
CA GLU A 171 -28.55 -17.00 8.60
C GLU A 171 -28.52 -15.51 8.25
N TYR A 172 -29.20 -14.66 9.04
CA TYR A 172 -29.13 -13.22 8.88
C TYR A 172 -27.69 -12.70 8.95
N VAL A 173 -26.92 -13.13 9.96
CA VAL A 173 -25.52 -12.75 10.13
C VAL A 173 -24.66 -13.24 8.96
N GLU A 174 -24.86 -14.47 8.47
CA GLU A 174 -24.16 -14.98 7.29
C GLU A 174 -24.48 -14.17 6.03
N ARG A 175 -25.75 -13.82 5.81
CA ARG A 175 -26.18 -12.97 4.69
C ARG A 175 -25.61 -11.56 4.79
N MET A 176 -25.52 -10.98 5.97
CA MET A 176 -24.86 -9.69 6.20
C MET A 176 -23.37 -9.75 5.85
N VAL A 177 -22.66 -10.81 6.25
CA VAL A 177 -21.25 -11.00 5.89
C VAL A 177 -21.09 -11.09 4.38
N GLN A 178 -21.91 -11.90 3.70
CA GLN A 178 -21.87 -12.03 2.24
C GLN A 178 -22.14 -10.69 1.53
N TYR A 179 -23.15 -9.96 1.99
CA TYR A 179 -23.52 -8.67 1.43
C TYR A 179 -22.38 -7.64 1.57
N LEU A 180 -21.84 -7.47 2.77
CA LEU A 180 -20.82 -6.47 3.10
C LEU A 180 -19.49 -6.72 2.40
N MET A 181 -19.12 -8.00 2.26
CA MET A 181 -17.81 -8.43 1.75
C MET A 181 -17.80 -8.62 0.23
N PHE A 182 -18.87 -9.13 -0.36
CA PHE A 182 -18.89 -9.52 -1.77
C PHE A 182 -19.95 -8.79 -2.58
N GLU A 183 -21.23 -8.91 -2.21
CA GLU A 183 -22.32 -8.56 -3.13
C GLU A 183 -22.32 -7.07 -3.48
N ARG A 184 -22.08 -6.21 -2.50
CA ARG A 184 -22.08 -4.75 -2.71
C ARG A 184 -20.85 -4.22 -3.49
N VAL A 185 -19.85 -5.07 -3.73
CA VAL A 185 -18.61 -4.72 -4.45
C VAL A 185 -18.28 -5.70 -5.57
N ALA A 186 -19.21 -6.61 -5.93
CA ALA A 186 -18.91 -7.74 -6.79
C ALA A 186 -18.34 -7.35 -8.17
N PRO A 187 -18.89 -6.36 -8.90
CA PRO A 187 -18.32 -5.92 -10.18
C PRO A 187 -16.90 -5.38 -10.03
N GLN A 188 -16.65 -4.55 -9.01
CA GLN A 188 -15.36 -3.93 -8.76
C GLN A 188 -14.32 -4.98 -8.37
N LEU A 189 -14.67 -5.88 -7.45
CA LEU A 189 -13.81 -6.96 -6.99
C LEU A 189 -13.46 -7.92 -8.13
N GLN A 190 -14.43 -8.29 -8.96
CA GLN A 190 -14.18 -9.12 -10.13
C GLN A 190 -13.15 -8.50 -11.07
N ARG A 191 -13.26 -7.19 -11.34
CA ARG A 191 -12.34 -6.48 -12.24
C ARG A 191 -10.96 -6.35 -11.62
N LEU A 192 -10.87 -6.10 -10.32
CA LEU A 192 -9.61 -6.07 -9.58
C LEU A 192 -8.88 -7.42 -9.64
N VAL A 193 -9.60 -8.52 -9.32
CA VAL A 193 -9.05 -9.89 -9.38
C VAL A 193 -8.65 -10.26 -10.80
N GLN A 194 -9.50 -9.95 -11.78
CA GLN A 194 -9.18 -10.17 -13.20
C GLN A 194 -7.89 -9.43 -13.58
N GLY A 195 -7.75 -8.16 -13.21
CA GLY A 195 -6.55 -7.40 -13.51
C GLY A 195 -5.29 -8.01 -12.91
N LEU A 196 -5.35 -8.52 -11.68
CA LEU A 196 -4.23 -9.24 -11.06
C LEU A 196 -3.86 -10.49 -11.87
N TYR A 197 -4.87 -11.28 -12.25
CA TYR A 197 -4.67 -12.53 -13.00
C TYR A 197 -4.36 -12.35 -14.49
N ASP A 198 -4.64 -11.18 -15.07
CA ASP A 198 -4.15 -10.79 -16.39
C ASP A 198 -2.62 -10.71 -16.44
N VAL A 199 -1.97 -10.50 -15.29
CA VAL A 199 -0.50 -10.34 -15.18
C VAL A 199 0.15 -11.57 -14.55
N LEU A 200 -0.44 -12.08 -13.47
CA LEU A 200 0.08 -13.24 -12.74
C LEU A 200 -0.97 -14.35 -12.72
N PRO A 201 -0.72 -15.48 -13.42
CA PRO A 201 -1.59 -16.65 -13.33
C PRO A 201 -1.83 -17.05 -11.88
N GLN A 202 -3.07 -17.43 -11.55
CA GLN A 202 -3.49 -17.75 -10.20
C GLN A 202 -2.60 -18.83 -9.55
N GLU A 203 -2.10 -19.77 -10.35
CA GLU A 203 -1.24 -20.87 -9.93
C GLU A 203 0.09 -20.39 -9.33
N LEU A 204 0.59 -19.24 -9.77
CA LEU A 204 1.81 -18.62 -9.22
C LEU A 204 1.56 -17.98 -7.85
N LEU A 205 0.31 -17.64 -7.54
CA LEU A 205 -0.09 -17.01 -6.29
C LEU A 205 -0.54 -18.03 -5.24
N MET A 206 -0.90 -19.26 -5.64
CA MET A 206 -1.34 -20.34 -4.73
C MET A 206 -0.37 -20.69 -3.60
N PRO A 207 0.97 -20.63 -3.77
CA PRO A 207 1.90 -20.93 -2.67
C PRO A 207 1.85 -19.93 -1.52
N PHE A 208 1.34 -18.72 -1.76
CA PHE A 208 1.32 -17.66 -0.76
C PHE A 208 0.03 -17.70 0.05
N ASP A 209 0.15 -17.43 1.35
CA ASP A 209 -1.01 -17.00 2.14
C ASP A 209 -1.29 -15.49 1.93
N TYR A 210 -2.43 -15.04 2.44
CA TYR A 210 -2.87 -13.65 2.28
C TYR A 210 -1.97 -12.64 2.99
N LYS A 211 -1.21 -13.05 4.03
CA LYS A 211 -0.25 -12.19 4.74
C LYS A 211 1.06 -12.11 3.98
N GLU A 212 1.49 -13.20 3.36
CA GLU A 212 2.65 -13.22 2.48
C GLU A 212 2.41 -12.36 1.24
N LEU A 213 1.22 -12.43 0.63
CA LEU A 213 0.84 -11.53 -0.47
C LEU A 213 0.86 -10.07 -0.04
N GLU A 214 0.31 -9.74 1.13
CA GLU A 214 0.39 -8.39 1.71
C GLU A 214 1.84 -7.94 1.83
N LEU A 215 2.72 -8.79 2.39
CA LEU A 215 4.11 -8.43 2.60
C LEU A 215 4.90 -8.25 1.29
N ILE A 216 4.61 -9.06 0.27
CA ILE A 216 5.21 -8.92 -1.06
C ILE A 216 4.80 -7.59 -1.71
N LEU A 217 3.52 -7.22 -1.63
CA LEU A 217 3.00 -6.02 -2.26
C LEU A 217 3.33 -4.74 -1.48
N CYS A 218 3.29 -4.77 -0.15
CA CYS A 218 3.36 -3.58 0.69
C CYS A 218 4.72 -3.37 1.37
N GLY A 219 5.53 -4.44 1.47
CA GLY A 219 6.77 -4.42 2.25
C GLY A 219 6.55 -4.16 3.73
N PHE A 220 7.63 -3.90 4.46
CA PHE A 220 7.55 -3.49 5.86
C PHE A 220 7.31 -1.98 5.98
N SER A 221 6.34 -1.63 6.82
CA SER A 221 6.06 -0.25 7.22
C SER A 221 7.02 0.27 8.28
N GLU A 222 7.40 -0.60 9.22
CA GLU A 222 8.37 -0.30 10.26
C GLU A 222 9.80 -0.45 9.72
N ILE A 223 10.62 0.58 9.94
CA ILE A 223 12.01 0.61 9.50
C ILE A 223 12.91 0.16 10.65
N ASP A 224 13.46 -1.05 10.54
CA ASP A 224 14.55 -1.52 11.40
C ASP A 224 15.84 -0.79 11.02
N VAL A 225 16.18 0.23 11.80
CA VAL A 225 17.42 1.02 11.62
C VAL A 225 18.67 0.17 11.81
N GLY A 226 18.61 -0.87 12.64
CA GLY A 226 19.70 -1.82 12.83
C GLY A 226 19.95 -2.65 11.57
N ASP A 227 18.91 -3.13 10.91
CA ASP A 227 19.04 -3.81 9.61
C ASP A 227 19.54 -2.87 8.51
N TRP A 228 19.02 -1.65 8.46
CA TRP A 228 19.49 -0.62 7.53
C TRP A 228 20.99 -0.38 7.69
N LYS A 229 21.43 -0.17 8.93
CA LYS A 229 22.84 0.05 9.28
C LYS A 229 23.74 -1.12 8.88
N ARG A 230 23.34 -2.36 9.20
CA ARG A 230 24.13 -3.56 8.86
C ARG A 230 24.21 -3.81 7.36
N SER A 231 23.21 -3.40 6.61
CA SER A 231 23.11 -3.60 5.15
C SER A 231 23.67 -2.43 4.33
N THR A 232 24.18 -1.39 4.99
CA THR A 232 24.70 -0.18 4.32
C THR A 232 26.18 -0.31 3.94
N ILE A 233 26.51 0.07 2.71
CA ILE A 233 27.90 0.25 2.26
C ILE A 233 28.35 1.67 2.61
N VAL A 234 29.38 1.79 3.45
CA VAL A 234 29.92 3.08 3.89
C VAL A 234 31.28 3.30 3.26
N SER A 235 31.47 4.45 2.60
CA SER A 235 32.79 4.87 2.13
C SER A 235 33.74 5.12 3.30
N LYS A 236 35.03 4.77 3.13
CA LYS A 236 36.04 4.90 4.19
C LYS A 236 36.19 6.33 4.72
N SER A 237 35.92 7.34 3.90
CA SER A 237 36.00 8.75 4.30
C SER A 237 34.96 9.16 5.36
N LEU A 238 33.95 8.33 5.62
CA LEU A 238 32.92 8.57 6.63
C LEU A 238 33.13 7.81 7.94
N GLU A 239 34.21 7.04 8.10
CA GLU A 239 34.42 6.15 9.26
C GLU A 239 34.27 6.88 10.60
N ASP A 240 34.77 8.12 10.71
CA ASP A 240 34.71 8.92 11.93
C ASP A 240 33.37 9.65 12.17
N VAL A 241 32.55 9.79 11.12
CA VAL A 241 31.30 10.60 11.16
C VAL A 241 30.02 9.78 10.93
N VAL A 242 30.13 8.56 10.42
CA VAL A 242 28.97 7.71 10.10
C VAL A 242 28.17 7.33 11.35
N GLY A 243 28.81 7.28 12.51
CA GLY A 243 28.11 7.11 13.80
C GLY A 243 27.06 8.18 14.01
N TRP A 244 27.38 9.45 13.71
CA TRP A 244 26.45 10.57 13.84
C TRP A 244 25.26 10.46 12.89
N PHE A 245 25.47 9.99 11.66
CA PHE A 245 24.38 9.73 10.71
C PHE A 245 23.37 8.74 11.31
N TRP A 246 23.85 7.60 11.81
CA TRP A 246 22.97 6.60 12.41
C TRP A 246 22.34 7.07 13.71
N ASP A 247 23.05 7.82 14.55
CA ASP A 247 22.46 8.39 15.77
C ASP A 247 21.30 9.34 15.45
N VAL A 248 21.43 10.16 14.41
CA VAL A 248 20.34 11.05 13.98
C VAL A 248 19.15 10.24 13.45
N VAL A 249 19.39 9.24 12.59
CA VAL A 249 18.33 8.38 12.05
C VAL A 249 17.62 7.58 13.15
N GLU A 250 18.36 7.05 14.12
CA GLU A 250 17.84 6.16 15.16
C GLU A 250 17.18 6.91 16.33
N PHE A 251 17.73 8.05 16.74
CA PHE A 251 17.32 8.71 17.98
C PHE A 251 16.68 10.09 17.77
N ASP A 252 17.01 10.79 16.69
CA ASP A 252 16.51 12.15 16.46
C ASP A 252 15.31 12.15 15.49
N MET A 253 15.23 11.20 14.56
CA MET A 253 14.13 11.08 13.59
C MET A 253 12.96 10.25 14.10
N THR A 254 11.74 10.77 13.90
CA THR A 254 10.48 10.04 14.03
C THR A 254 10.31 8.96 12.95
N PRO A 255 9.41 7.98 13.12
CA PRO A 255 9.13 6.99 12.08
C PRO A 255 8.74 7.60 10.72
N SER A 256 7.98 8.71 10.73
CA SER A 256 7.59 9.41 9.50
C SER A 256 8.79 10.04 8.79
N GLU A 257 9.73 10.63 9.53
CA GLU A 257 10.95 11.21 8.96
C GLU A 257 11.90 10.14 8.40
N ARG A 258 12.00 8.97 9.05
CA ARG A 258 12.75 7.81 8.51
C ARG A 258 12.16 7.33 7.20
N ALA A 259 10.83 7.23 7.11
CA ALA A 259 10.14 6.84 5.90
C ALA A 259 10.38 7.84 4.75
N LYS A 260 10.40 9.15 5.05
CA LYS A 260 10.76 10.19 4.08
C LYS A 260 12.21 10.08 3.63
N LEU A 261 13.15 9.89 4.55
CA LEU A 261 14.56 9.69 4.21
C LEU A 261 14.73 8.48 3.28
N LEU A 262 14.07 7.37 3.59
CA LEU A 262 14.06 6.19 2.74
C LEU A 262 13.50 6.50 1.35
N GLN A 263 12.38 7.23 1.28
CA GLN A 263 11.75 7.63 0.03
C GLN A 263 12.66 8.50 -0.83
N PHE A 264 13.29 9.54 -0.26
CA PHE A 264 14.22 10.39 -1.02
C PHE A 264 15.44 9.63 -1.53
N THR A 265 15.87 8.61 -0.79
CA THR A 265 17.12 7.90 -1.10
C THR A 265 16.92 6.66 -1.94
N THR A 266 15.71 6.10 -2.01
CA THR A 266 15.43 4.85 -2.74
C THR A 266 14.29 4.98 -3.74
N GLY A 267 13.42 5.98 -3.60
CA GLY A 267 12.16 6.12 -4.35
C GLY A 267 10.95 5.44 -3.67
N SER A 268 11.14 4.75 -2.54
CA SER A 268 10.08 4.08 -1.79
C SER A 268 10.13 4.39 -0.30
N SER A 269 8.97 4.49 0.35
CA SER A 269 8.86 4.66 1.80
C SER A 269 8.74 3.33 2.57
N ARG A 270 8.85 2.19 1.87
CA ARG A 270 8.69 0.83 2.41
C ARG A 270 9.96 0.02 2.21
N VAL A 271 10.21 -0.91 3.14
CA VAL A 271 11.37 -1.82 3.05
C VAL A 271 10.92 -3.13 2.37
N PRO A 272 11.69 -3.67 1.40
CA PRO A 272 11.38 -4.97 0.79
C PRO A 272 11.28 -6.10 1.81
N ILE A 273 10.58 -7.18 1.46
CA ILE A 273 10.43 -8.38 2.31
C ILE A 273 11.77 -9.01 2.70
N GLN A 274 12.80 -8.87 1.86
CA GLN A 274 14.14 -9.36 2.15
C GLN A 274 14.95 -8.44 3.08
N GLY A 275 14.38 -7.33 3.54
CA GLY A 275 15.06 -6.29 4.32
C GLY A 275 15.94 -5.38 3.45
N PHE A 276 16.83 -4.61 4.08
CA PHE A 276 17.69 -3.65 3.37
C PHE A 276 18.73 -4.30 2.46
N LYS A 277 19.09 -5.56 2.70
CA LYS A 277 19.94 -6.36 1.78
C LYS A 277 19.26 -6.67 0.45
N GLY A 278 17.93 -6.56 0.39
CA GLY A 278 17.12 -6.81 -0.80
C GLY A 278 16.89 -5.58 -1.67
N LEU A 279 17.49 -4.42 -1.33
CA LEU A 279 17.39 -3.25 -2.19
C LEU A 279 18.01 -3.54 -3.56
N THR A 280 17.28 -3.20 -4.63
CA THR A 280 17.69 -3.44 -6.02
C THR A 280 18.00 -2.13 -6.75
N SER A 281 18.42 -2.20 -8.01
CA SER A 281 18.35 -1.10 -8.99
C SER A 281 17.23 -1.39 -10.01
N TYR A 282 17.09 -0.60 -11.08
CA TYR A 282 16.04 -0.80 -12.10
C TYR A 282 16.07 -2.16 -12.80
N ASP A 283 17.26 -2.76 -12.91
CA ASP A 283 17.47 -4.02 -13.62
C ASP A 283 17.24 -5.24 -12.70
N GLY A 284 16.67 -5.03 -11.50
CA GLY A 284 16.44 -6.06 -10.50
C GLY A 284 17.71 -6.54 -9.80
N ARG A 285 18.89 -6.00 -10.12
CA ARG A 285 20.13 -6.40 -9.43
C ARG A 285 20.22 -5.76 -8.06
N LEU A 286 20.80 -6.49 -7.11
CA LEU A 286 21.07 -5.98 -5.77
C LEU A 286 21.92 -4.69 -5.84
N CYS A 287 21.39 -3.65 -5.23
CA CYS A 287 21.99 -2.33 -5.09
C CYS A 287 21.82 -1.90 -3.62
N PRO A 288 22.75 -2.26 -2.74
CA PRO A 288 22.65 -1.89 -1.33
C PRO A 288 22.63 -0.38 -1.13
N PHE A 289 21.96 0.06 -0.06
CA PHE A 289 22.04 1.45 0.34
C PHE A 289 23.50 1.85 0.63
N SER A 290 23.91 3.03 0.19
CA SER A 290 25.30 3.46 0.33
C SER A 290 25.47 4.91 0.78
N LEU A 291 26.49 5.15 1.62
CA LEU A 291 26.90 6.46 2.10
C LEU A 291 28.28 6.80 1.53
N HIS A 292 28.35 7.85 0.72
CA HIS A 292 29.57 8.31 0.08
C HIS A 292 30.00 9.66 0.63
N GLY A 293 31.18 9.73 1.25
CA GLY A 293 31.70 10.96 1.83
C GLY A 293 32.17 11.93 0.78
N VAL A 294 31.71 13.19 0.86
CA VAL A 294 32.17 14.30 0.00
C VAL A 294 32.76 15.43 0.84
N PRO A 295 33.68 16.24 0.28
CA PRO A 295 34.23 17.39 1.01
C PRO A 295 33.13 18.32 1.51
N TYR A 296 33.27 18.80 2.75
CA TYR A 296 32.36 19.78 3.32
C TYR A 296 32.74 21.19 2.89
N GLU A 297 31.73 21.94 2.44
CA GLU A 297 31.77 23.38 2.20
C GLU A 297 30.64 24.03 3.01
N TYR A 298 30.84 25.26 3.49
CA TYR A 298 29.84 25.93 4.32
C TYR A 298 28.48 26.03 3.59
N GLY A 299 27.42 25.51 4.22
CA GLY A 299 26.06 25.52 3.68
C GLY A 299 25.76 24.43 2.65
N ILE A 300 26.65 23.46 2.43
CA ILE A 300 26.37 22.32 1.55
C ILE A 300 25.42 21.31 2.23
N PHE A 301 24.41 20.85 1.49
CA PHE A 301 23.48 19.81 1.92
C PHE A 301 23.85 18.45 1.31
N PRO A 302 23.42 17.33 1.94
CA PRO A 302 23.62 16.02 1.35
C PRO A 302 22.85 15.88 0.04
N LYS A 303 23.40 15.14 -0.92
CA LYS A 303 22.76 14.88 -2.21
C LYS A 303 22.33 13.42 -2.29
N VAL A 304 21.09 13.19 -2.72
CA VAL A 304 20.53 11.84 -2.85
C VAL A 304 20.55 11.40 -4.31
N HIS A 305 20.82 10.11 -4.52
CA HIS A 305 20.78 9.45 -5.82
C HIS A 305 19.91 8.21 -5.70
N SER A 306 18.59 8.39 -5.90
CA SER A 306 17.59 7.33 -5.70
C SER A 306 17.80 6.10 -6.57
N CYS A 307 18.29 6.27 -7.80
CA CYS A 307 18.63 5.17 -8.71
C CYS A 307 19.73 4.22 -8.19
N PHE A 308 20.57 4.69 -7.26
CA PHE A 308 21.70 3.95 -6.71
C PHE A 308 21.60 3.75 -5.19
N ASN A 309 20.43 4.03 -4.60
CA ASN A 309 20.20 3.97 -3.17
C ASN A 309 21.31 4.69 -2.37
N ARG A 310 21.78 5.86 -2.85
CA ARG A 310 23.01 6.52 -2.35
C ARG A 310 22.75 7.91 -1.79
N ILE A 311 23.40 8.22 -0.66
CA ILE A 311 23.59 9.60 -0.19
C ILE A 311 25.06 9.98 -0.35
N ASP A 312 25.30 11.08 -1.05
CA ASP A 312 26.57 11.81 -0.96
C ASP A 312 26.50 12.71 0.27
N LEU A 313 27.19 12.30 1.34
CA LEU A 313 27.16 12.91 2.66
C LEU A 313 28.41 13.80 2.84
N PRO A 314 28.24 15.13 2.99
CA PRO A 314 29.34 16.01 3.37
C PRO A 314 29.94 15.57 4.70
N ILE A 315 31.27 15.57 4.79
CA ILE A 315 31.98 15.26 6.03
C ILE A 315 31.86 16.46 6.98
N TYR A 316 30.68 16.61 7.58
CA TYR A 316 30.35 17.74 8.46
C TYR A 316 31.30 17.81 9.66
N PRO A 317 31.68 19.01 10.11
CA PRO A 317 32.61 19.18 11.23
C PRO A 317 31.96 18.94 12.61
N SER A 318 30.63 18.75 12.67
CA SER A 318 29.91 18.42 13.90
C SER A 318 28.64 17.60 13.63
N ARG A 319 28.22 16.78 14.61
CA ARG A 319 26.93 16.05 14.60
C ARG A 319 25.74 17.00 14.37
N ALA A 320 25.79 18.20 14.94
CA ALA A 320 24.70 19.18 14.83
C ALA A 320 24.50 19.64 13.38
N LEU A 321 25.58 19.94 12.65
CA LEU A 321 25.48 20.34 11.24
C LEU A 321 25.06 19.17 10.34
N LEU A 322 25.50 17.95 10.67
CA LEU A 322 25.03 16.74 9.98
C LEU A 322 23.52 16.56 10.17
N ALA A 323 23.05 16.68 11.41
CA ALA A 323 21.63 16.58 11.73
C ALA A 323 20.82 17.64 10.97
N GLU A 324 21.26 18.89 10.99
CA GLU A 324 20.64 19.98 10.21
C GLU A 324 20.54 19.62 8.72
N GLY A 325 21.63 19.13 8.13
CA GLY A 325 21.65 18.71 6.72
C GLY A 325 20.67 17.58 6.39
N LEU A 326 20.53 16.59 7.28
CA LEU A 326 19.54 15.51 7.11
C LEU A 326 18.11 15.99 7.34
N PHE A 327 17.89 16.87 8.32
CA PHE A 327 16.56 17.42 8.59
C PHE A 327 16.08 18.33 7.47
N VAL A 328 16.97 19.02 6.76
CA VAL A 328 16.61 19.73 5.53
C VAL A 328 16.05 18.76 4.50
N LEU A 329 16.68 17.60 4.26
CA LEU A 329 16.17 16.61 3.31
C LEU A 329 14.76 16.14 3.66
N VAL A 330 14.50 15.72 4.91
CA VAL A 330 13.20 15.15 5.30
C VAL A 330 12.09 16.20 5.49
N ASN A 331 12.45 17.49 5.61
CA ASN A 331 11.50 18.60 5.74
C ASN A 331 11.21 19.33 4.42
N ILE A 332 11.90 19.01 3.33
CA ILE A 332 11.49 19.45 2.00
C ILE A 332 10.08 18.89 1.74
N GLN A 333 9.10 19.78 1.56
CA GLN A 333 7.76 19.38 1.14
C GLN A 333 7.89 18.70 -0.24
N CYS A 334 7.25 17.55 -0.42
CA CYS A 334 7.15 16.76 -1.67
C CYS A 334 6.43 17.50 -2.82
N MET A 335 6.79 18.75 -3.09
CA MET A 335 6.35 19.53 -4.25
C MET A 335 7.51 19.99 -5.14
N ALA A 336 8.76 19.61 -4.84
CA ALA A 336 9.94 20.15 -5.53
C ALA A 336 10.91 19.05 -6.00
N PHE A 337 10.46 18.19 -6.92
CA PHE A 337 11.35 17.60 -7.94
C PHE A 337 10.98 18.03 -9.37
N THR A 338 9.93 18.85 -9.54
CA THR A 338 9.49 19.39 -10.83
C THR A 338 10.20 20.68 -11.26
N MET A 339 11.35 21.03 -10.68
CA MET A 339 12.16 22.15 -11.21
C MET A 339 13.66 21.86 -11.16
N ALA A 340 14.19 21.39 -12.27
CA ALA A 340 15.44 21.87 -12.85
C ALA A 340 15.34 21.79 -14.39
#